data_AF-A0A1Y2D5P1-F1
#
_entry.id   AF-A0A1Y2D5P1-F1
#
_cell.length_a   1.000
_cell.length_b   1.000
_cell.length_c   1.000
_cell.angle_alpha   90.00
_cell.angle_beta   90.00
_cell.angle_gamma   90.00
#
_symmetry.space_group_name_H-M   'P 1'
#
loop_
_entity.id
_entity.type
_entity.pdbx_description
1 polymer ?
#
loop_
_entity_poly.entity_id
_entity_poly.type
_entity_poly.pdbx_seq_one_letter_code
_entity_poly.pdbx_strand_id
1 'polypeptide(L)' 'MDSSLHEVWQTAPGSPFFPTVGKESQFTVGFTLILIGIALSGAFTLNRSLVNVPLLGIPASFALAVGTVYMFCAVGVYV' A
#
# COMPACT_ATOMS: atom_id res chain seq x y z
N MET A 1 18.12 32.00 14.64
CA MET A 1 17.34 31.83 13.39
C MET A 1 16.44 30.64 13.64
N ASP A 2 15.38 30.88 14.41
CA ASP A 2 14.29 29.92 14.57
C ASP A 2 13.21 30.41 13.62
N SER A 3 13.19 29.91 12.38
CA SER A 3 11.97 30.02 11.58
C SER A 3 10.90 29.31 12.39
N SER A 4 10.06 30.08 13.09
CA SER A 4 9.06 29.49 13.98
C SER A 4 8.23 28.51 13.15
N LEU A 5 7.95 27.29 13.66
CA LEU A 5 7.10 26.32 12.96
C LEU A 5 5.76 26.94 12.53
N HIS A 6 5.33 27.97 13.25
CA HIS A 6 4.18 28.79 12.89
C HIS A 6 4.34 29.51 11.54
N GLU A 7 5.48 30.14 11.27
CA GLU A 7 5.74 30.83 10.00
C GLU A 7 5.83 29.83 8.83
N VAL A 8 6.43 28.66 9.06
CA VAL A 8 6.42 27.56 8.08
C VAL A 8 5.00 27.04 7.83
N TRP A 9 4.17 26.94 8.87
CA TRP A 9 2.76 26.57 8.73
C TRP A 9 1.96 27.60 7.93
N GLN A 10 2.18 28.90 8.14
CA GLN A 10 1.52 29.95 7.37
C GLN A 10 1.88 29.90 5.88
N THR A 11 3.07 29.40 5.53
CA THR A 11 3.51 29.25 4.12
C THR A 11 3.15 27.89 3.50
N ALA A 12 2.73 26.91 4.30
CA ALA A 12 2.34 25.56 3.85
C ALA A 12 1.25 25.49 2.76
N PRO A 13 0.26 26.41 2.67
CA PRO A 13 -0.70 26.41 1.56
C PRO A 13 -0.06 26.51 0.17
N GLY A 14 1.18 27.03 0.06
CA GLY A 14 1.94 27.08 -1.19
C GLY A 14 2.48 25.72 -1.66
N SER A 15 2.46 24.69 -0.81
CA SER A 15 2.95 23.34 -1.12
C SER A 15 2.10 22.27 -0.40
N PRO A 16 0.85 22.04 -0.85
CA PRO A 16 -0.02 21.06 -0.21
C PRO A 16 0.50 19.63 -0.40
N PHE A 17 0.22 18.77 0.59
CA PHE A 17 0.51 17.35 0.52
C PHE A 17 -0.47 16.64 -0.42
N PHE A 18 0.08 15.90 -1.38
CA PHE A 18 -0.70 15.03 -2.26
C PHE A 18 -0.35 13.57 -1.94
N PRO A 19 -1.33 12.75 -1.49
CA PRO A 19 -1.06 11.36 -1.22
C PRO A 19 -0.81 10.60 -2.52
N THR A 20 0.14 9.66 -2.49
CA THR A 20 0.41 8.77 -3.63
C THR A 20 -0.82 7.96 -4.04
N VAL A 21 -1.67 7.59 -3.07
CA VAL A 21 -2.96 6.94 -3.30
C VAL A 21 -4.05 7.76 -2.64
N GLY A 22 -4.96 8.29 -3.46
CA GLY A 22 -6.10 9.08 -2.99
C GLY A 22 -7.05 8.25 -2.11
N LYS A 23 -7.69 8.90 -1.14
CA LYS A 23 -8.61 8.25 -0.19
C LYS A 23 -9.68 7.41 -0.88
N GLU A 24 -10.30 7.96 -1.92
CA GLU A 24 -11.38 7.30 -2.68
C GLU A 24 -10.92 6.05 -3.45
N SER A 25 -9.62 5.88 -3.70
CA SER A 25 -9.08 4.71 -4.40
C SER A 25 -8.45 3.66 -3.49
N GLN A 26 -8.33 3.92 -2.17
CA GLN A 26 -7.71 3.00 -1.22
C GLN A 26 -8.36 1.62 -1.22
N PHE A 27 -9.70 1.56 -1.29
CA PHE A 27 -10.43 0.28 -1.37
C PHE A 27 -10.06 -0.48 -2.64
N THR A 28 -10.17 0.15 -3.80
CA THR A 28 -9.90 -0.49 -5.09
C THR A 28 -8.46 -0.99 -5.18
N VAL A 29 -7.50 -0.18 -4.74
CA VAL A 29 -6.08 -0.56 -4.71
C VAL A 29 -5.85 -1.72 -3.75
N GLY A 30 -6.33 -1.61 -2.51
CA GLY A 30 -6.17 -2.65 -1.49
C GLY A 30 -6.79 -3.99 -1.91
N PHE A 31 -8.03 -3.95 -2.37
CA PHE A 31 -8.76 -5.13 -2.83
C PHE A 31 -8.08 -5.80 -4.03
N THR A 32 -7.64 -5.02 -5.02
CA THR A 32 -6.95 -5.56 -6.20
C THR A 32 -5.63 -6.23 -5.82
N LEU A 33 -4.83 -5.59 -4.95
CA LEU A 33 -3.58 -6.17 -4.47
C LEU A 33 -3.80 -7.47 -3.69
N ILE A 34 -4.83 -7.53 -2.84
CA ILE A 34 -5.17 -8.76 -2.11
C ILE A 34 -5.60 -9.87 -3.07
N LEU A 35 -6.44 -9.57 -4.07
CA LEU A 35 -6.83 -10.57 -5.08
C LEU A 35 -5.63 -11.12 -5.84
N ILE A 36 -4.72 -10.25 -6.28
CA ILE A 36 -3.46 -10.64 -6.93
C ILE A 36 -2.63 -11.50 -5.98
N GLY A 37 -2.49 -11.08 -4.72
CA GLY A 37 -1.77 -11.81 -3.70
C GLY A 37 -2.30 -13.23 -3.49
N ILE A 38 -3.62 -13.38 -3.33
CA ILE A 38 -4.29 -14.68 -3.19
C ILE A 38 -4.07 -15.54 -4.44
N ALA A 39 -4.22 -14.97 -5.64
CA ALA A 39 -4.03 -15.70 -6.89
C ALA A 39 -2.58 -16.21 -7.03
N LEU A 40 -1.59 -15.36 -6.75
CA LEU A 40 -0.17 -15.73 -6.80
C LEU A 40 0.20 -16.74 -5.71
N SER A 41 -0.32 -16.60 -4.49
CA SER A 41 -0.16 -17.58 -3.41
C SER A 41 -0.77 -18.94 -3.80
N GLY A 42 -1.93 -18.93 -4.43
CA GLY A 42 -2.55 -20.12 -5.01
C GLY A 42 -1.63 -20.76 -6.05
N ALA A 43 -1.21 -20.01 -7.07
CA ALA A 43 -0.31 -20.49 -8.12
C ALA A 43 1.00 -21.08 -7.56
N PHE A 44 1.62 -20.40 -6.58
CA PHE A 44 2.81 -20.90 -5.87
C PHE A 44 2.54 -22.23 -5.15
N THR A 45 1.37 -22.36 -4.52
CA THR A 45 0.98 -23.56 -3.78
C THR A 45 0.73 -24.74 -4.72
N LEU A 46 0.10 -24.51 -5.88
CA LEU A 46 -0.13 -25.54 -6.90
C LEU A 46 1.15 -26.00 -7.61
N ASN A 47 2.18 -25.15 -7.70
CA ASN A 47 3.46 -25.49 -8.31
C ASN A 47 4.62 -25.06 -7.39
N ARG A 48 4.88 -25.86 -6.36
CA ARG A 48 5.83 -25.50 -5.31
C ARG A 48 7.26 -25.87 -5.71
N SER A 49 8.12 -24.87 -5.87
CA SER A 49 9.56 -25.05 -6.12
C SER A 49 10.37 -23.91 -5.51
N LEU A 50 11.66 -24.11 -5.28
CA LEU A 50 12.55 -23.05 -4.80
C LEU A 50 12.65 -21.87 -5.79
N VAL A 51 12.52 -22.15 -7.09
CA VAL A 51 12.50 -21.12 -8.14
C VAL A 51 11.22 -20.28 -8.06
N ASN A 52 10.10 -20.88 -7.69
CA ASN A 52 8.82 -20.17 -7.57
C ASN A 52 8.72 -19.33 -6.29
N VAL A 53 9.64 -19.46 -5.34
CA VAL A 53 9.69 -18.58 -4.15
C VAL A 53 9.94 -17.12 -4.54
N PRO A 54 11.04 -16.75 -5.22
CA PRO A 54 11.25 -15.36 -5.64
C PRO A 54 10.28 -14.92 -6.73
N LEU A 55 9.81 -15.83 -7.60
CA LEU A 55 8.94 -15.47 -8.72
C LEU A 55 7.48 -15.26 -8.32
N LEU A 56 6.96 -16.05 -7.36
CA LEU A 56 5.56 -16.03 -6.97
C LEU A 56 5.37 -15.75 -5.48
N GLY A 57 6.14 -16.42 -4.62
CA GLY A 57 6.01 -16.28 -3.17
C GLY A 57 6.29 -14.86 -2.65
N ILE A 58 7.42 -14.26 -3.05
CA ILE A 58 7.79 -12.90 -2.66
C ILE A 58 6.79 -11.86 -3.20
N PRO A 59 6.45 -11.85 -4.51
CA PRO A 59 5.45 -10.92 -5.04
C PRO A 59 4.07 -11.09 -4.40
N ALA A 60 3.63 -12.33 -4.15
CA ALA A 60 2.36 -12.59 -3.46
C ALA A 60 2.35 -11.99 -2.05
N SER A 61 3.45 -12.17 -1.30
CA SER A 61 3.58 -11.65 0.06
C SER A 61 3.54 -10.13 0.08
N PHE A 62 4.24 -9.47 -0.86
CA PHE A 62 4.22 -8.02 -0.97
C PHE A 62 2.82 -7.50 -1.31
N ALA A 63 2.14 -8.13 -2.28
CA ALA A 63 0.79 -7.75 -2.67
C ALA A 63 -0.21 -7.90 -1.51
N LEU A 64 -0.14 -9.00 -0.75
CA LEU A 64 -0.97 -9.20 0.44
C LEU A 64 -0.68 -8.16 1.53
N ALA A 65 0.59 -7.91 1.84
CA ALA A 65 0.98 -6.97 2.89
C ALA A 65 0.52 -5.54 2.56
N VAL A 66 0.89 -5.03 1.39
CA VAL A 66 0.52 -3.67 0.96
C VAL A 66 -0.99 -3.54 0.75
N GLY A 67 -1.62 -4.56 0.17
CA GLY A 67 -3.07 -4.58 -0.03
C GLY A 67 -3.85 -4.53 1.29
N THR A 68 -3.38 -5.23 2.32
CA THR A 68 -3.99 -5.22 3.67
C THR A 68 -3.92 -3.83 4.30
N VAL A 69 -2.76 -3.15 4.20
CA VAL A 69 -2.62 -1.78 4.71
C VAL A 69 -3.61 -0.84 4.04
N TYR A 70 -3.75 -0.89 2.71
CA TYR A 70 -4.75 -0.07 2.01
C TYR A 70 -6.19 -0.43 2.36
N MET A 71 -6.50 -1.70 2.65
CA MET A 71 -7.83 -2.08 3.14
C MET A 71 -8.12 -1.53 4.54
N PHE A 72 -7.14 -1.52 5.45
CA PHE A 72 -7.30 -0.89 6.76
C PHE A 72 -7.54 0.62 6.63
N CYS A 73 -6.81 1.30 5.75
CA CYS A 73 -7.04 2.71 5.44
C CYS A 73 -8.42 2.93 4.82
N ALA A 74 -8.86 2.05 3.93
CA ALA A 74 -10.17 2.15 3.26
C ALA A 74 -11.35 2.07 4.24
N VAL A 75 -11.22 1.32 5.34
CA VAL A 75 -12.24 1.25 6.41
C VAL A 75 -12.04 2.30 7.51
N GLY A 76 -11.06 3.19 7.36
CA GLY A 76 -10.85 4.34 8.24
C GLY A 76 -10.03 4.07 9.51
N VAL A 77 -9.35 2.92 9.62
CA VAL A 77 -8.50 2.61 10.79
C VAL A 77 -7.22 3.45 10.79
N TYR A 78 -6.67 3.75 9.60
CA TYR A 78 -5.45 4.53 9.34
C TYR A 78 -4.25 4.19 10.26
N VAL A 79 -3.17 3.66 9.66
CA VAL A 79 -1.90 3.41 10.37
C VAL A 79 -0.96 4.60 10.22
#